data_AF-A0A519EWT1-F1
#
_entry.id   AF-A0A519EWT1-F1
#
_cell.length_a   1.000
_cell.length_b   1.000
_cell.length_c   1.000
_cell.angle_alpha   90.00
_cell.angle_beta   90.00
_cell.angle_gamma   90.00
#
_symmetry.space_group_name_H-M   'P 1'
#
loop_
_entity.id
_entity.type
_entity.pdbx_description
1 polymer ?
#
loop_
_entity_poly.entity_id
_entity_poly.type
_entity_poly.pdbx_seq_one_letter_code
_entity_poly.pdbx_strand_id
1 'polypeptide(L)'
;MGLLGQCDRRVEAGLPQRCGQAGRSSQDQERDRLQRNERGRIPRWRRFPLSGALSRSQSSHGGEMAAGQPLTIERGIVVRKCDAIGFGVPMNTSVATWRRNASLAAVAATLLITAFHAAAAQVDAPSFSYKDWEVTCDNTRTCRAAGYQSETGSSEPVSMLLTRSAGPATAVEIDLQIGGENEVRGPLMLKAGTVEVRNLGTEVARLSPAQSRSLLPQLLRAEQAVVTAADGERRAVSLLGLKAVLLKMDEVQGRLDTPGALVKRGDKSESSVLPPLPMPVVKGVRPRGARPGDATLAARIFPTLDLREVKESCNQAERIDAQAITVDRLTDARVLVSLECGAGAYNSASFLWIADDKPPFVSRRLEATGGF
;
A
#
# COMPACT_ATOMS: atom_id res chain seq x y z
N MET A 1 53.14 51.50 9.70
CA MET A 1 52.84 52.88 10.16
C MET A 1 51.89 52.77 11.34
N GLY A 2 52.35 53.12 12.56
CA GLY A 2 51.59 53.25 13.83
C GLY A 2 51.23 51.95 14.57
N LEU A 3 52.02 51.45 15.54
CA LEU A 3 52.01 51.72 17.01
C LEU A 3 50.83 51.04 17.74
N LEU A 4 50.95 49.88 18.41
CA LEU A 4 51.55 49.55 19.73
C LEU A 4 51.03 50.36 20.94
N GLY A 5 50.54 49.66 21.97
CA GLY A 5 50.31 50.17 23.34
C GLY A 5 49.28 49.34 24.14
N GLN A 6 49.64 48.15 24.65
CA GLN A 6 50.03 47.87 26.04
C GLN A 6 48.91 47.91 27.10
N CYS A 7 48.52 46.72 27.58
CA CYS A 7 47.89 46.51 28.89
C CYS A 7 48.97 46.54 29.98
N ASP A 8 48.73 47.24 31.09
CA ASP A 8 49.52 47.09 32.31
C ASP A 8 48.64 47.14 33.58
N ARG A 9 48.98 46.24 34.52
CA ARG A 9 48.84 46.21 36.00
C ARG A 9 47.45 46.18 36.69
N ARG A 10 47.17 45.09 37.41
CA ARG A 10 47.33 44.81 38.88
C ARG A 10 46.18 45.33 39.73
N VAL A 11 45.32 44.42 40.22
CA VAL A 11 45.24 43.88 41.60
C VAL A 11 44.88 44.94 42.65
N GLU A 12 43.63 44.88 43.12
CA GLU A 12 43.26 45.19 44.50
C GLU A 12 42.09 44.28 44.94
N ALA A 13 42.15 43.88 46.21
CA ALA A 13 41.39 42.81 46.84
C ALA A 13 40.13 43.32 47.55
N GLY A 14 39.08 42.49 47.61
CA GLY A 14 37.90 42.68 48.46
C GLY A 14 36.94 41.50 48.42
N LEU A 15 37.02 40.61 49.43
CA LEU A 15 36.04 39.57 49.81
C LEU A 15 34.76 40.20 50.42
N PRO A 16 33.69 39.44 50.78
CA PRO A 16 33.04 38.30 50.11
C PRO A 16 31.49 38.46 50.07
N GLN A 17 30.80 37.94 49.05
CA GLN A 17 29.38 37.54 49.22
C GLN A 17 29.10 36.24 48.45
N ARG A 18 28.59 35.25 49.19
CA ARG A 18 28.09 33.97 48.68
C ARG A 18 26.61 34.08 48.31
N CYS A 19 26.28 33.37 47.25
CA CYS A 19 25.00 32.73 46.91
C CYS A 19 23.88 33.61 46.34
N GLY A 20 23.89 33.72 45.00
CA GLY A 20 22.67 33.81 44.18
C GLY A 20 22.78 32.78 43.06
N GLN A 21 21.82 31.85 42.99
CA GLN A 21 21.74 30.85 41.93
C GLN A 21 21.67 31.53 40.55
N ALA A 22 22.63 31.24 39.68
CA ALA A 22 22.52 31.61 38.27
C ALA A 22 21.39 30.78 37.63
N GLY A 23 20.34 31.46 37.19
CA GLY A 23 19.26 30.88 36.40
C GLY A 23 19.82 30.24 35.12
N ARG A 24 19.27 29.08 34.74
CA ARG A 24 19.61 28.41 33.49
C ARG A 24 19.33 29.34 32.31
N SER A 25 20.21 29.30 31.31
CA SER A 25 20.03 30.03 30.06
C SER A 25 18.74 29.58 29.35
N SER A 26 18.08 30.45 28.58
CA SER A 26 16.84 30.08 27.89
C SER A 26 17.05 28.92 26.90
N GLN A 27 18.29 28.73 26.42
CA GLN A 27 18.65 27.60 25.56
C GLN A 27 18.63 26.25 26.30
N ASP A 28 18.98 26.22 27.59
CA ASP A 28 18.87 25.00 28.41
C ASP A 28 17.42 24.63 28.70
N GLN A 29 16.55 25.64 28.89
CA GLN A 29 15.11 25.42 29.02
C GLN A 29 14.47 24.98 27.70
N GLU A 30 14.89 25.51 26.56
CA GLU A 30 14.44 25.09 25.22
C GLU A 30 14.80 23.62 24.95
N ARG A 31 16.03 23.21 25.32
CA ARG A 31 16.53 21.84 25.16
C ARG A 31 15.79 20.84 26.04
N ASP A 32 15.55 21.19 27.31
CA ASP A 32 14.77 20.37 28.25
C ASP A 32 13.28 20.33 27.86
N ARG A 33 12.75 21.35 27.18
CA ARG A 33 11.37 21.38 26.66
C ARG A 33 11.22 20.48 25.43
N LEU A 34 12.21 20.48 24.54
CA LEU A 34 12.28 19.58 23.39
C LEU A 34 12.42 18.11 23.82
N GLN A 35 13.33 17.80 24.77
CA GLN A 35 13.50 16.44 25.28
C GLN A 35 12.31 15.91 26.10
N ARG A 36 11.50 16.80 26.70
CA ARG A 36 10.29 16.40 27.43
C ARG A 36 9.10 16.16 26.49
N ASN A 37 9.07 16.80 25.32
CA ASN A 37 8.07 16.55 24.27
C ASN A 37 8.29 15.22 23.55
N GLU A 38 9.51 14.70 23.47
CA GLU A 38 9.79 13.39 22.86
C GLU A 38 9.20 12.19 23.63
N ARG A 39 8.82 12.37 24.91
CA ARG A 39 8.19 11.30 25.71
C ARG A 39 6.67 11.35 25.73
N GLY A 40 6.07 12.32 25.04
CA GLY A 40 4.63 12.56 25.02
C GLY A 40 4.02 12.36 23.65
N ARG A 41 3.54 11.14 23.38
CA ARG A 41 2.53 10.82 22.35
C ARG A 41 2.89 11.21 20.90
N ILE A 42 3.57 10.27 20.23
CA ILE A 42 4.01 10.33 18.83
C ILE A 42 2.82 10.27 17.85
N PRO A 43 2.79 11.09 16.77
CA PRO A 43 1.62 11.31 15.90
C PRO A 43 1.23 10.12 14.99
N ARG A 44 -0.06 10.03 14.64
CA ARG A 44 -0.61 9.16 13.60
C ARG A 44 -0.81 9.94 12.29
N TRP A 45 0.16 9.87 11.38
CA TRP A 45 -0.04 10.22 9.98
C TRP A 45 -0.45 8.96 9.20
N ARG A 46 -1.60 8.99 8.53
CA ARG A 46 -1.92 8.02 7.48
C ARG A 46 -2.37 8.80 6.26
N ARG A 47 -1.54 8.86 5.20
CA ARG A 47 -2.07 9.14 3.86
C ARG A 47 -3.12 8.07 3.56
N PHE A 48 -4.16 8.42 2.82
CA PHE A 48 -5.04 7.41 2.25
C PHE A 48 -4.17 6.40 1.47
N PRO A 49 -4.21 5.11 1.80
CA PRO A 49 -3.48 4.13 1.02
C PRO A 49 -4.13 4.05 -0.35
N LEU A 50 -3.45 4.57 -1.37
CA LEU A 50 -3.86 4.39 -2.77
C LEU A 50 -3.65 2.94 -3.23
N SER A 51 -2.81 2.19 -2.49
CA SER A 51 -2.58 0.76 -2.67
C SER A 51 -3.51 -0.06 -1.77
N GLY A 52 -4.22 -1.04 -2.36
CA GLY A 52 -5.29 -1.81 -1.72
C GLY A 52 -4.89 -2.46 -0.39
N ALA A 53 -5.59 -2.11 0.69
CA ALA A 53 -5.52 -2.81 1.95
C ALA A 53 -6.31 -4.14 1.86
N LEU A 54 -5.62 -5.26 2.04
CA LEU A 54 -6.24 -6.57 2.26
C LEU A 54 -6.97 -6.56 3.61
N SER A 55 -8.30 -6.49 3.58
CA SER A 55 -9.13 -6.65 4.77
C SER A 55 -9.08 -8.10 5.25
N ARG A 56 -8.55 -8.31 6.46
CA ARG A 56 -8.56 -9.60 7.16
C ARG A 56 -9.92 -9.74 7.86
N SER A 57 -10.86 -10.50 7.28
CA SER A 57 -12.12 -10.82 7.93
C SER A 57 -11.87 -11.80 9.09
N GLN A 58 -11.96 -11.33 10.33
CA GLN A 58 -12.16 -12.19 11.50
C GLN A 58 -13.64 -12.57 11.57
N SER A 59 -13.97 -13.84 11.31
CA SER A 59 -15.25 -14.41 11.70
C SER A 59 -15.08 -15.13 13.04
N SER A 60 -15.41 -14.44 14.13
CA SER A 60 -15.95 -15.11 15.31
C SER A 60 -17.41 -15.44 15.00
N HIS A 61 -17.86 -16.65 15.31
CA HIS A 61 -19.20 -17.02 15.78
C HIS A 61 -19.19 -18.54 16.01
N GLY A 62 -18.93 -18.92 17.25
CA GLY A 62 -19.23 -20.26 17.76
C GLY A 62 -20.72 -20.34 18.05
N GLY A 63 -21.39 -21.30 17.42
CA GLY A 63 -22.81 -21.58 17.60
C GLY A 63 -23.02 -23.09 17.43
N GLU A 64 -23.15 -23.74 18.56
CA GLU A 64 -23.38 -25.16 18.81
C GLU A 64 -24.70 -25.65 18.23
N MET A 65 -24.73 -26.78 17.49
CA MET A 65 -25.92 -27.61 17.33
C MET A 65 -25.57 -29.10 17.11
N ALA A 66 -25.97 -29.87 18.13
CA ALA A 66 -26.53 -31.22 18.18
C ALA A 66 -26.19 -32.27 17.10
N ALA A 67 -25.73 -33.42 17.61
CA ALA A 67 -25.48 -34.67 16.91
C ALA A 67 -26.78 -35.38 16.45
N GLY A 68 -26.73 -35.91 15.22
CA GLY A 68 -27.69 -36.87 14.66
C GLY A 68 -26.94 -37.89 13.80
N GLN A 69 -27.24 -39.18 13.99
CA GLN A 69 -26.49 -40.37 13.57
C GLN A 69 -26.35 -40.58 12.03
N PRO A 70 -25.36 -41.38 11.58
CA PRO A 70 -25.08 -41.58 10.15
C PRO A 70 -25.93 -42.71 9.53
N LEU A 71 -26.44 -42.45 8.33
CA LEU A 71 -27.03 -43.45 7.43
C LEU A 71 -26.04 -43.76 6.29
N THR A 72 -25.59 -45.01 6.26
CA THR A 72 -24.77 -45.60 5.19
C THR A 72 -25.63 -45.88 3.97
N ILE A 73 -25.28 -45.36 2.79
CA ILE A 73 -25.81 -45.85 1.51
C ILE A 73 -24.67 -45.88 0.48
N GLU A 74 -24.30 -47.11 0.09
CA GLU A 74 -23.45 -47.41 -1.07
C GLU A 74 -24.14 -46.99 -2.38
N ARG A 75 -23.40 -46.39 -3.31
CA ARG A 75 -23.77 -46.40 -4.74
C ARG A 75 -22.53 -46.60 -5.62
N GLY A 76 -22.43 -47.81 -6.16
CA GLY A 76 -21.59 -48.15 -7.30
C GLY A 76 -22.12 -47.51 -8.58
N ILE A 77 -21.20 -47.03 -9.41
CA ILE A 77 -21.48 -46.48 -10.74
C ILE A 77 -21.35 -47.61 -11.77
N VAL A 78 -22.47 -47.94 -12.40
CA VAL A 78 -22.55 -48.80 -13.58
C VAL A 78 -22.47 -47.92 -14.83
N VAL A 79 -21.45 -48.14 -15.66
CA VAL A 79 -21.31 -47.49 -16.98
C VAL A 79 -22.08 -48.33 -18.00
N ARG A 80 -23.13 -47.76 -18.63
CA ARG A 80 -23.76 -48.33 -19.83
C ARG A 80 -23.26 -47.61 -21.08
N LYS A 81 -22.82 -48.44 -22.03
CA LYS A 81 -22.54 -48.11 -23.44
C LYS A 81 -23.81 -47.66 -24.14
N CYS A 82 -23.67 -46.66 -25.02
CA CYS A 82 -24.49 -46.56 -26.22
C CYS A 82 -23.61 -46.93 -27.41
N ASP A 83 -24.10 -47.89 -28.20
CA ASP A 83 -23.50 -48.35 -29.44
C ASP A 83 -23.67 -47.32 -30.56
N ALA A 84 -22.64 -47.16 -31.39
CA ALA A 84 -22.68 -46.42 -32.64
C ALA A 84 -22.82 -47.40 -33.80
N ILE A 85 -23.77 -47.12 -34.70
CA ILE A 85 -23.94 -47.78 -35.99
C ILE A 85 -22.81 -47.30 -36.93
N GLY A 86 -22.14 -48.23 -37.60
CA GLY A 86 -21.19 -47.91 -38.66
C GLY A 86 -20.91 -49.10 -39.56
N PHE A 87 -21.42 -49.01 -40.79
CA PHE A 87 -21.19 -49.92 -41.91
C PHE A 87 -19.70 -50.22 -42.15
N GLY A 88 -19.37 -51.49 -42.37
CA GLY A 88 -18.09 -51.96 -42.91
C GLY A 88 -18.30 -52.77 -44.18
N VAL A 89 -17.84 -52.22 -45.30
CA VAL A 89 -17.54 -52.87 -46.60
C VAL A 89 -16.14 -53.53 -46.49
N PRO A 90 -15.83 -54.63 -47.20
CA PRO A 90 -14.74 -55.51 -46.82
C PRO A 90 -13.35 -55.09 -47.31
N MET A 91 -12.39 -55.72 -46.64
CA MET A 91 -10.95 -55.84 -46.86
C MET A 91 -10.45 -55.68 -48.30
N ASN A 92 -9.37 -54.92 -48.49
CA ASN A 92 -8.18 -55.49 -49.13
C ASN A 92 -6.87 -54.73 -48.84
N THR A 93 -5.81 -55.53 -48.75
CA THR A 93 -4.40 -55.24 -49.08
C THR A 93 -3.52 -54.31 -48.22
N SER A 94 -2.44 -54.95 -47.76
CA SER A 94 -1.04 -54.46 -47.78
C SER A 94 -0.45 -53.85 -46.51
N VAL A 95 0.09 -54.76 -45.71
CA VAL A 95 1.24 -54.59 -44.83
C VAL A 95 2.41 -53.99 -45.63
N ALA A 96 2.78 -52.73 -45.39
CA ALA A 96 4.16 -52.20 -45.48
C ALA A 96 4.22 -50.66 -45.47
N THR A 97 3.91 -49.98 -44.36
CA THR A 97 4.35 -48.59 -44.12
C THR A 97 4.41 -48.21 -42.63
N TRP A 98 4.67 -49.16 -41.73
CA TRP A 98 4.96 -48.86 -40.33
C TRP A 98 6.42 -48.45 -40.14
N ARG A 99 6.82 -47.26 -40.63
CA ARG A 99 8.11 -46.64 -40.23
C ARG A 99 8.29 -45.15 -40.54
N ARG A 100 7.25 -44.43 -41.00
CA ARG A 100 7.39 -42.99 -41.34
C ARG A 100 6.51 -42.01 -40.56
N ASN A 101 5.59 -42.48 -39.71
CA ASN A 101 4.61 -41.60 -39.05
C ASN A 101 4.80 -41.43 -37.54
N ALA A 102 5.86 -41.98 -36.95
CA ALA A 102 6.17 -41.80 -35.52
C ALA A 102 6.87 -40.46 -35.21
N SER A 103 7.41 -39.77 -36.23
CA SER A 103 8.22 -38.56 -36.04
C SER A 103 7.43 -37.25 -36.12
N LEU A 104 6.17 -37.27 -36.55
CA LEU A 104 5.34 -36.04 -36.67
C LEU A 104 4.42 -35.81 -35.46
N ALA A 105 4.03 -36.87 -34.74
CA ALA A 105 3.24 -36.73 -33.51
C ALA A 105 4.06 -36.21 -32.31
N ALA A 106 5.38 -36.43 -32.30
CA ALA A 106 6.26 -35.96 -31.24
C ALA A 106 6.56 -34.45 -31.33
N VAL A 107 6.49 -33.85 -32.53
CA VAL A 107 6.77 -32.42 -32.75
C VAL A 107 5.55 -31.54 -32.42
N ALA A 108 4.33 -32.05 -32.63
CA ALA A 108 3.10 -31.32 -32.27
C ALA A 108 2.86 -31.25 -30.75
N ALA A 109 3.35 -32.23 -29.98
CA ALA A 109 3.21 -32.25 -28.52
C ALA A 109 4.23 -31.34 -27.80
N THR A 110 5.34 -30.96 -28.44
CA THR A 110 6.33 -30.05 -27.84
C THR A 110 5.99 -28.57 -28.01
N LEU A 111 5.08 -28.22 -28.94
CA LEU A 111 4.66 -26.84 -29.21
C LEU A 111 3.49 -26.34 -28.35
N LEU A 112 2.86 -27.21 -27.54
CA LEU A 112 1.73 -26.84 -26.66
C LEU A 112 2.10 -26.60 -25.19
N ILE A 113 3.38 -26.74 -24.81
CA ILE A 113 3.83 -26.59 -23.40
C ILE A 113 4.41 -25.19 -23.12
N THR A 114 4.59 -24.33 -24.13
CA THR A 114 5.20 -22.99 -23.95
C THR A 114 4.21 -21.87 -23.60
N ALA A 115 2.93 -22.15 -23.38
CA ALA A 115 1.89 -21.12 -23.23
C ALA A 115 1.46 -20.80 -21.77
N PHE A 116 2.27 -21.12 -20.75
CA PHE A 116 1.92 -20.78 -19.35
C PHE A 116 3.11 -20.23 -18.55
N HIS A 117 3.85 -19.27 -19.11
CA HIS A 117 4.54 -18.29 -18.29
C HIS A 117 3.89 -16.93 -18.54
N ALA A 118 2.72 -16.73 -17.94
CA ALA A 118 2.27 -15.39 -17.62
C ALA A 118 3.24 -14.85 -16.56
N ALA A 119 4.40 -14.38 -17.01
CA ALA A 119 5.14 -13.41 -16.24
C ALA A 119 4.14 -12.27 -16.02
N ALA A 120 3.77 -12.03 -14.77
CA ALA A 120 3.03 -10.83 -14.40
C ALA A 120 3.95 -9.67 -14.79
N ALA A 121 3.78 -9.17 -16.01
CA ALA A 121 4.41 -7.94 -16.42
C ALA A 121 3.98 -6.90 -15.38
N GLN A 122 4.96 -6.32 -14.71
CA GLN A 122 4.74 -5.26 -13.76
C GLN A 122 4.32 -4.03 -14.56
N VAL A 123 3.03 -3.98 -14.89
CA VAL A 123 2.41 -2.79 -15.46
C VAL A 123 2.23 -1.85 -14.30
N ASP A 124 2.97 -0.74 -14.31
CA ASP A 124 2.76 0.32 -13.33
C ASP A 124 1.28 0.69 -13.32
N ALA A 125 0.69 0.70 -12.13
CA ALA A 125 -0.69 1.08 -11.95
C ALA A 125 -0.87 2.48 -12.57
N PRO A 126 -1.87 2.70 -13.45
CA PRO A 126 -2.09 4.02 -14.02
C PRO A 126 -2.24 5.05 -12.91
N SER A 127 -1.25 5.94 -12.82
CA SER A 127 -1.16 6.98 -11.81
C SER A 127 -0.99 8.34 -12.46
N PHE A 128 -1.47 9.38 -11.78
CA PHE A 128 -1.34 10.75 -12.24
C PHE A 128 -1.53 11.70 -11.06
N SER A 129 -0.65 12.69 -10.95
CA SER A 129 -0.73 13.72 -9.93
C SER A 129 -0.72 15.10 -10.58
N TYR A 130 -1.55 16.00 -10.07
CA TYR A 130 -1.62 17.37 -10.54
C TYR A 130 -2.06 18.28 -9.41
N LYS A 131 -1.18 19.21 -9.02
CA LYS A 131 -1.37 20.09 -7.86
C LYS A 131 -1.62 19.26 -6.59
N ASP A 132 -2.67 19.57 -5.83
CA ASP A 132 -2.92 18.99 -4.50
C ASP A 132 -3.67 17.65 -4.57
N TRP A 133 -3.76 17.05 -5.76
CA TRP A 133 -4.50 15.83 -6.03
C TRP A 133 -3.66 14.80 -6.79
N GLU A 134 -3.91 13.54 -6.47
CA GLU A 134 -3.36 12.38 -7.15
C GLU A 134 -4.43 11.31 -7.37
N VAL A 135 -4.27 10.50 -8.42
CA VAL A 135 -5.12 9.34 -8.70
C VAL A 135 -4.26 8.13 -9.02
N THR A 136 -4.69 6.97 -8.55
CA THR A 136 -4.15 5.67 -8.94
C THR A 136 -5.29 4.69 -9.18
N CYS A 137 -5.16 3.85 -10.22
CA CYS A 137 -6.11 2.79 -10.51
C CYS A 137 -5.47 1.42 -10.29
N ASP A 138 -6.16 0.55 -9.55
CA ASP A 138 -5.68 -0.81 -9.30
C ASP A 138 -5.98 -1.77 -10.46
N ASN A 139 -5.51 -3.00 -10.34
CA ASN A 139 -5.70 -4.06 -11.34
C ASN A 139 -7.16 -4.51 -11.55
N THR A 140 -8.09 -4.12 -10.67
CA THR A 140 -9.54 -4.30 -10.91
C THR A 140 -10.14 -3.18 -11.76
N ARG A 141 -9.31 -2.19 -12.13
CA ARG A 141 -9.68 -0.88 -12.72
C ARG A 141 -10.46 0.03 -11.78
N THR A 142 -10.41 -0.26 -10.47
CA THR A 142 -10.95 0.65 -9.46
C THR A 142 -9.96 1.79 -9.25
N CYS A 143 -10.43 3.02 -9.38
CA CYS A 143 -9.59 4.21 -9.25
C CYS A 143 -9.85 4.90 -7.92
N ARG A 144 -8.78 5.40 -7.31
CA ARG A 144 -8.76 6.15 -6.05
C ARG A 144 -8.07 7.48 -6.30
N ALA A 145 -8.80 8.58 -6.13
CA ALA A 145 -8.28 9.93 -6.24
C ALA A 145 -8.25 10.57 -4.85
N ALA A 146 -7.06 10.92 -4.37
CA ALA A 146 -6.87 11.58 -3.07
C ALA A 146 -6.51 13.05 -3.27
N GLY A 147 -7.11 13.91 -2.44
CA GLY A 147 -6.84 15.34 -2.38
C GLY A 147 -6.51 15.77 -0.96
N TYR A 148 -5.64 16.76 -0.84
CA TYR A 148 -5.08 17.20 0.45
C TYR A 148 -5.37 18.67 0.73
N GLN A 149 -5.05 19.11 1.94
CA GLN A 149 -4.93 20.54 2.23
C GLN A 149 -3.85 21.19 1.35
N SER A 150 -3.99 22.48 1.06
CA SER A 150 -2.95 23.24 0.34
C SER A 150 -1.63 23.21 1.11
N GLU A 151 -0.52 22.92 0.42
CA GLU A 151 0.82 22.95 1.02
C GLU A 151 1.28 24.36 1.44
N THR A 152 0.70 25.39 0.82
CA THR A 152 1.04 26.80 1.09
C THR A 152 0.20 27.43 2.20
N GLY A 153 -0.78 26.70 2.73
CA GLY A 153 -1.70 27.17 3.77
C GLY A 153 -1.32 26.69 5.17
N SER A 154 -1.85 27.35 6.20
CA SER A 154 -1.73 26.95 7.60
C SER A 154 -2.87 26.05 8.08
N SER A 155 -3.54 25.34 7.17
CA SER A 155 -4.66 24.45 7.54
C SER A 155 -4.11 23.21 8.23
N GLU A 156 -4.72 22.82 9.35
CA GLU A 156 -4.51 21.50 9.93
C GLU A 156 -4.77 20.39 8.89
N PRO A 157 -4.08 19.24 8.99
CA PRO A 157 -4.15 18.19 7.98
C PRO A 157 -5.57 17.66 7.78
N VAL A 158 -5.99 17.58 6.52
CA VAL A 158 -7.27 17.03 6.10
C VAL A 158 -7.14 16.48 4.67
N SER A 159 -7.75 15.33 4.41
CA SER A 159 -7.73 14.75 3.08
C SER A 159 -9.09 14.18 2.69
N MET A 160 -9.33 14.11 1.39
CA MET A 160 -10.53 13.55 0.80
C MET A 160 -10.14 12.46 -0.19
N LEU A 161 -10.80 11.31 -0.11
CA LEU A 161 -10.62 10.19 -1.03
C LEU A 161 -11.90 9.98 -1.84
N LEU A 162 -11.77 10.01 -3.17
CA LEU A 162 -12.80 9.61 -4.11
C LEU A 162 -12.47 8.22 -4.64
N THR A 163 -13.36 7.25 -4.43
CA THR A 163 -13.21 5.89 -4.96
C THR A 163 -14.28 5.60 -5.99
N ARG A 164 -13.89 4.99 -7.12
CA ARG A 164 -14.84 4.57 -8.15
C ARG A 164 -14.44 3.23 -8.76
N SER A 165 -15.28 2.23 -8.58
CA SER A 165 -15.17 0.93 -9.26
C SER A 165 -15.35 1.07 -10.77
N ALA A 166 -14.70 0.21 -11.55
CA ALA A 166 -14.94 0.12 -12.99
C ALA A 166 -16.29 -0.52 -13.33
N GLY A 167 -16.71 -0.38 -14.59
CA GLY A 167 -18.00 -0.84 -15.11
C GLY A 167 -19.05 0.28 -15.21
N PRO A 168 -20.10 0.10 -16.02
CA PRO A 168 -21.13 1.11 -16.26
C PRO A 168 -21.91 1.46 -14.99
N ALA A 169 -22.42 2.69 -14.92
CA ALA A 169 -23.28 3.18 -13.82
C ALA A 169 -22.71 3.04 -12.38
N THR A 170 -21.40 2.84 -12.21
CA THR A 170 -20.77 2.84 -10.89
C THR A 170 -20.73 4.23 -10.27
N ALA A 171 -21.11 4.31 -9.00
CA ALA A 171 -21.10 5.54 -8.21
C ALA A 171 -19.70 5.91 -7.72
N VAL A 172 -19.50 7.19 -7.42
CA VAL A 172 -18.31 7.71 -6.73
C VAL A 172 -18.59 7.70 -5.23
N GLU A 173 -17.73 7.03 -4.48
CA GLU A 173 -17.68 7.06 -3.02
C GLU A 173 -16.77 8.21 -2.58
N ILE A 174 -17.12 8.88 -1.48
CA ILE A 174 -16.34 9.99 -0.93
C ILE A 174 -16.11 9.71 0.55
N ASP A 175 -14.83 9.64 0.92
CA ASP A 175 -14.37 9.51 2.30
C ASP A 175 -13.58 10.77 2.68
N LEU A 176 -13.75 11.24 3.91
CA LEU A 176 -13.00 12.33 4.51
C LEU A 176 -12.13 11.76 5.62
N GLN A 177 -10.87 12.18 5.67
CA GLN A 177 -9.96 11.85 6.76
C GLN A 177 -9.38 13.11 7.39
N ILE A 178 -9.48 13.17 8.71
CA ILE A 178 -9.09 14.27 9.56
C ILE A 178 -7.75 13.90 10.21
N GLY A 179 -6.71 14.70 10.00
CA GLY A 179 -5.37 14.49 10.58
C GLY A 179 -5.03 15.52 11.65
N GLY A 180 -3.75 15.74 11.91
CA GLY A 180 -3.29 16.73 12.90
C GLY A 180 -3.09 16.14 14.31
N GLU A 181 -2.46 16.93 15.17
CA GLU A 181 -2.07 16.51 16.53
C GLU A 181 -3.23 16.61 17.54
N ASN A 182 -4.13 17.57 17.30
CA ASN A 182 -5.25 17.85 18.18
C ASN A 182 -6.49 17.06 17.77
N GLU A 183 -7.11 16.43 18.76
CA GLU A 183 -8.40 15.76 18.59
C GLU A 183 -9.49 16.77 18.24
N VAL A 184 -10.23 16.49 17.18
CA VAL A 184 -11.31 17.37 16.72
C VAL A 184 -12.60 17.06 17.48
N ARG A 185 -13.27 18.10 17.96
CA ARG A 185 -14.49 17.95 18.77
C ARG A 185 -15.77 17.92 17.93
N GLY A 186 -16.66 17.01 18.33
CA GLY A 186 -18.07 16.99 17.92
C GLY A 186 -18.31 16.61 16.46
N PRO A 187 -19.58 16.52 16.03
CA PRO A 187 -19.90 16.17 14.65
C PRO A 187 -19.35 17.23 13.68
N LEU A 188 -18.65 16.77 12.66
CA LEU A 188 -18.11 17.67 11.64
C LEU A 188 -19.18 18.04 10.60
N MET A 189 -19.01 19.21 10.01
CA MET A 189 -19.73 19.66 8.84
C MET A 189 -18.75 19.86 7.69
N LEU A 190 -19.02 19.22 6.54
CA LEU A 190 -18.32 19.45 5.29
C LEU A 190 -19.16 20.36 4.39
N LYS A 191 -18.54 21.41 3.84
CA LYS A 191 -19.18 22.34 2.91
C LYS A 191 -18.36 22.50 1.64
N ALA A 192 -19.01 22.35 0.50
CA ALA A 192 -18.47 22.75 -0.79
C ALA A 192 -19.56 23.45 -1.60
N GLY A 193 -19.27 24.68 -2.07
CA GLY A 193 -20.27 25.52 -2.72
C GLY A 193 -21.51 25.71 -1.85
N THR A 194 -22.67 25.32 -2.38
CA THR A 194 -23.97 25.44 -1.68
C THR A 194 -24.39 24.18 -0.91
N VAL A 195 -23.63 23.08 -1.00
CA VAL A 195 -23.97 21.82 -0.33
C VAL A 195 -23.23 21.70 0.99
N GLU A 196 -23.99 21.33 2.02
CA GLU A 196 -23.48 21.03 3.36
C GLU A 196 -23.83 19.58 3.74
N VAL A 197 -22.84 18.86 4.24
CA VAL A 197 -23.00 17.53 4.82
C VAL A 197 -22.66 17.62 6.30
N ARG A 198 -23.62 17.31 7.17
CA ARG A 198 -23.52 17.45 8.63
C ARG A 198 -23.45 16.08 9.31
N ASN A 199 -23.13 16.08 10.60
CA ASN A 199 -23.07 14.89 11.45
C ASN A 199 -22.02 13.87 11.00
N LEU A 200 -20.87 14.35 10.51
CA LEU A 200 -19.73 13.51 10.13
C LEU A 200 -18.87 13.16 11.35
N GLY A 201 -18.20 12.00 11.29
CA GLY A 201 -17.26 11.55 12.32
C GLY A 201 -15.96 12.37 12.32
N THR A 202 -15.18 12.26 13.39
CA THR A 202 -14.01 13.12 13.68
C THR A 202 -12.66 12.55 13.24
N GLU A 203 -12.58 11.28 12.83
CA GLU A 203 -11.35 10.65 12.31
C GLU A 203 -11.48 10.32 10.82
N VAL A 204 -12.33 9.35 10.49
CA VAL A 204 -12.68 8.97 9.11
C VAL A 204 -14.20 9.04 8.98
N ALA A 205 -14.67 9.76 7.97
CA ALA A 205 -16.09 9.93 7.71
C ALA A 205 -16.43 9.56 6.27
N ARG A 206 -17.23 8.51 6.11
CA ARG A 206 -17.78 8.09 4.81
C ARG A 206 -19.08 8.81 4.54
N LEU A 207 -19.19 9.44 3.38
CA LEU A 207 -20.45 10.04 2.93
C LEU A 207 -21.38 8.94 2.42
N SER A 208 -22.68 9.11 2.65
CA SER A 208 -23.71 8.26 2.05
C SER A 208 -23.76 8.46 0.53
N PRO A 209 -24.25 7.48 -0.25
CA PRO A 209 -24.36 7.61 -1.70
C PRO A 209 -25.19 8.83 -2.17
N ALA A 210 -26.16 9.28 -1.37
CA ALA A 210 -26.93 10.49 -1.66
C ALA A 210 -26.10 11.76 -1.44
N GLN A 211 -25.34 11.82 -0.34
CA GLN A 211 -24.43 12.93 -0.03
C GLN A 211 -23.30 13.03 -1.07
N SER A 212 -22.70 11.92 -1.47
CA SER A 212 -21.66 11.93 -2.51
C SER A 212 -22.18 12.44 -3.85
N ARG A 213 -23.38 12.00 -4.26
CA ARG A 213 -24.03 12.45 -5.50
C ARG A 213 -24.35 13.94 -5.50
N SER A 214 -24.80 14.49 -4.37
CA SER A 214 -25.11 15.93 -4.27
C SER A 214 -23.86 16.80 -4.14
N LEU A 215 -22.84 16.33 -3.44
CA LEU A 215 -21.61 17.08 -3.16
C LEU A 215 -20.67 17.14 -4.38
N LEU A 216 -20.52 16.04 -5.13
CA LEU A 216 -19.54 15.93 -6.22
C LEU A 216 -19.60 17.07 -7.25
N PRO A 217 -20.79 17.50 -7.75
CA PRO A 217 -20.87 18.64 -8.67
C PRO A 217 -20.37 19.96 -8.07
N GLN A 218 -20.49 20.16 -6.75
CA GLN A 218 -19.97 21.34 -6.06
C GLN A 218 -18.46 21.29 -5.94
N LEU A 219 -17.88 20.12 -5.66
CA LEU A 219 -16.43 19.93 -5.63
C LEU A 219 -15.79 20.29 -6.98
N LEU A 220 -16.44 19.96 -8.09
CA LEU A 220 -15.98 20.33 -9.43
C LEU A 220 -16.07 21.84 -9.74
N ARG A 221 -16.62 22.67 -8.86
CA ARG A 221 -16.81 24.11 -9.12
C ARG A 221 -16.17 25.00 -8.06
N ALA A 222 -16.03 24.50 -6.85
CA ALA A 222 -15.38 25.20 -5.76
C ALA A 222 -13.85 25.08 -5.84
N GLU A 223 -13.15 26.01 -5.19
CA GLU A 223 -11.68 25.97 -5.04
C GLU A 223 -11.25 25.15 -3.83
N GLN A 224 -12.13 25.02 -2.83
CA GLN A 224 -11.88 24.28 -1.60
C GLN A 224 -13.16 23.63 -1.07
N ALA A 225 -13.00 22.55 -0.32
CA ALA A 225 -14.04 21.96 0.51
C ALA A 225 -13.67 22.15 1.98
N VAL A 226 -14.53 22.82 2.74
CA VAL A 226 -14.24 23.24 4.11
C VAL A 226 -14.91 22.28 5.09
N VAL A 227 -14.12 21.75 6.01
CA VAL A 227 -14.58 20.99 7.16
C VAL A 227 -14.60 21.93 8.37
N THR A 228 -15.72 21.98 9.08
CA THR A 228 -15.89 22.77 10.29
C THR A 228 -16.22 21.84 11.45
N ALA A 229 -15.45 21.94 12.53
CA ALA A 229 -15.67 21.24 13.79
C ALA A 229 -16.71 21.95 14.67
N ALA A 230 -17.18 21.29 15.73
CA ALA A 230 -18.22 21.85 16.60
C ALA A 230 -17.75 23.08 17.40
N ASP A 231 -16.44 23.19 17.65
CA ASP A 231 -15.81 24.34 18.31
C ASP A 231 -15.45 25.48 17.33
N GLY A 232 -15.78 25.32 16.04
CA GLY A 232 -15.52 26.30 15.00
C GLY A 232 -14.15 26.18 14.33
N GLU A 233 -13.32 25.20 14.71
CA GLU A 233 -12.08 24.92 13.98
C GLU A 233 -12.39 24.57 12.52
N ARG A 234 -11.63 25.14 11.58
CA ARG A 234 -11.84 24.97 10.14
C ARG A 234 -10.61 24.40 9.47
N ARG A 235 -10.84 23.39 8.64
CA ARG A 235 -9.83 22.76 7.78
C ARG A 235 -10.31 22.77 6.35
N ALA A 236 -9.41 22.93 5.40
CA ALA A 236 -9.79 23.01 3.99
C ALA A 236 -9.03 21.99 3.16
N VAL A 237 -9.77 21.15 2.44
CA VAL A 237 -9.22 20.35 1.34
C VAL A 237 -9.15 21.27 0.11
N SER A 238 -7.96 21.43 -0.45
CA SER A 238 -7.80 22.13 -1.73
C SER A 238 -8.46 21.31 -2.84
N LEU A 239 -9.19 21.96 -3.76
CA LEU A 239 -9.78 21.32 -4.93
C LEU A 239 -9.00 21.64 -6.22
N LEU A 240 -7.83 22.28 -6.07
CA LEU A 240 -6.93 22.55 -7.18
C LEU A 240 -6.36 21.23 -7.70
N GLY A 241 -6.78 20.86 -8.90
CA GLY A 241 -6.35 19.64 -9.58
C GLY A 241 -7.35 18.50 -9.57
N LEU A 242 -8.43 18.59 -8.78
CA LEU A 242 -9.51 17.60 -8.73
C LEU A 242 -10.04 17.25 -10.14
N LYS A 243 -10.34 18.26 -10.96
CA LYS A 243 -10.82 18.04 -12.34
C LYS A 243 -9.83 17.24 -13.20
N ALA A 244 -8.54 17.51 -13.06
CA ALA A 244 -7.51 16.86 -13.87
C ALA A 244 -7.41 15.37 -13.51
N VAL A 245 -7.36 15.05 -12.22
CA VAL A 245 -7.29 13.66 -11.77
C VAL A 245 -8.59 12.88 -12.04
N LEU A 246 -9.76 13.53 -11.95
CA LEU A 246 -11.04 12.89 -12.30
C LEU A 246 -11.21 12.72 -13.81
N LEU A 247 -10.65 13.60 -14.62
CA LEU A 247 -10.57 13.40 -16.07
C LEU A 247 -9.69 12.19 -16.41
N LYS A 248 -8.55 12.04 -15.72
CA LYS A 248 -7.69 10.86 -15.88
C LYS A 248 -8.40 9.58 -15.42
N MET A 249 -9.17 9.64 -14.34
CA MET A 249 -10.02 8.53 -13.89
C MET A 249 -11.03 8.11 -14.98
N ASP A 250 -11.74 9.07 -15.59
CA ASP A 250 -12.67 8.81 -16.68
C ASP A 250 -11.95 8.21 -17.90
N GLU A 251 -10.75 8.70 -18.25
CA GLU A 251 -9.91 8.16 -19.33
C GLU A 251 -9.56 6.68 -19.09
N VAL A 252 -9.01 6.36 -17.91
CA VAL A 252 -8.58 4.99 -17.56
C VAL A 252 -9.77 4.02 -17.53
N GLN A 253 -10.95 4.48 -17.13
CA GLN A 253 -12.16 3.65 -17.10
C GLN A 253 -12.92 3.63 -18.45
N GLY A 254 -12.44 4.33 -19.48
CA GLY A 254 -13.10 4.39 -20.79
C GLY A 254 -14.42 5.16 -20.80
N ARG A 255 -14.57 6.13 -19.88
CA ARG A 255 -15.79 6.91 -19.64
C ARG A 255 -15.83 8.28 -20.30
N LEU A 256 -14.74 8.71 -20.94
CA LEU A 256 -14.74 9.98 -21.66
C LEU A 256 -15.89 10.02 -22.68
N ASP A 257 -16.58 11.15 -22.70
CA ASP A 257 -17.71 11.44 -23.59
C ASP A 257 -18.94 10.53 -23.36
N THR A 258 -19.04 9.81 -22.23
CA THR A 258 -20.27 9.10 -21.83
C THR A 258 -21.15 9.96 -20.90
N PRO A 259 -22.44 9.65 -20.74
CA PRO A 259 -23.29 10.33 -19.76
C PRO A 259 -22.80 10.20 -18.31
N GLY A 260 -22.14 9.09 -17.98
CA GLY A 260 -21.57 8.79 -16.66
C GLY A 260 -20.17 9.34 -16.41
N ALA A 261 -19.58 10.11 -17.34
CA ALA A 261 -18.32 10.80 -17.10
C ALA A 261 -18.46 11.83 -15.96
N LEU A 262 -17.42 11.96 -15.14
CA LEU A 262 -17.39 12.94 -14.05
C LEU A 262 -17.08 14.34 -14.56
N VAL A 263 -16.18 14.46 -15.56
CA VAL A 263 -15.70 15.76 -16.05
C VAL A 263 -16.16 16.03 -17.48
N LYS A 264 -15.80 15.17 -18.44
CA LYS A 264 -16.10 15.37 -19.87
C LYS A 264 -17.25 14.45 -20.30
N ARG A 265 -18.48 14.88 -20.03
CA ARG A 265 -19.71 14.16 -20.39
C ARG A 265 -20.01 14.28 -21.88
N GLY A 266 -20.68 13.27 -22.43
CA GLY A 266 -21.18 13.24 -23.79
C GLY A 266 -22.30 12.22 -23.96
N ASP A 267 -22.50 11.77 -25.20
CA ASP A 267 -23.58 10.86 -25.62
C ASP A 267 -23.09 9.44 -25.96
N LYS A 268 -21.78 9.17 -25.82
CA LYS A 268 -21.22 7.84 -26.03
C LYS A 268 -21.87 6.84 -25.06
N SER A 269 -22.31 5.70 -25.58
CA SER A 269 -23.00 4.69 -24.79
C SER A 269 -22.20 4.25 -23.56
N GLU A 270 -22.85 4.14 -22.40
CA GLU A 270 -22.27 3.54 -21.18
C GLU A 270 -21.84 2.07 -21.39
N SER A 271 -22.35 1.39 -22.42
CA SER A 271 -21.89 0.04 -22.78
C SER A 271 -20.44 0.00 -23.26
N SER A 272 -19.85 1.15 -23.59
CA SER A 272 -18.43 1.28 -23.97
C SER A 272 -17.47 1.44 -22.78
N VAL A 273 -18.01 1.61 -21.57
CA VAL A 273 -17.23 1.73 -20.33
C VAL A 273 -16.55 0.40 -20.03
N LEU A 274 -15.28 0.45 -19.64
CA LEU A 274 -14.51 -0.75 -19.36
C LEU A 274 -15.09 -1.48 -18.13
N PRO A 275 -15.36 -2.80 -18.22
CA PRO A 275 -15.85 -3.57 -17.09
C PRO A 275 -14.74 -3.74 -16.04
N PRO A 276 -15.09 -4.04 -14.78
CA PRO A 276 -14.12 -4.40 -13.77
C PRO A 276 -13.39 -5.68 -14.15
N LEU A 277 -12.14 -5.81 -13.71
CA LEU A 277 -11.37 -7.03 -13.84
C LEU A 277 -11.42 -7.83 -12.53
N PRO A 278 -11.33 -9.18 -12.57
CA PRO A 278 -11.29 -10.00 -11.37
C PRO A 278 -10.11 -9.61 -10.46
N MET A 279 -10.35 -9.59 -9.15
CA MET A 279 -9.26 -9.45 -8.18
C MET A 279 -8.28 -10.61 -8.30
N PRO A 280 -6.95 -10.37 -8.31
CA PRO A 280 -5.99 -11.46 -8.31
C PRO A 280 -6.10 -12.27 -7.02
N VAL A 281 -6.07 -13.59 -7.16
CA VAL A 281 -6.00 -14.50 -6.03
C VAL A 281 -4.53 -14.67 -5.63
N VAL A 282 -4.13 -14.05 -4.53
CA VAL A 282 -2.81 -14.27 -3.95
C VAL A 282 -2.84 -15.56 -3.14
N LYS A 283 -2.10 -16.57 -3.60
CA LYS A 283 -1.89 -17.82 -2.86
C LYS A 283 -0.83 -17.59 -1.79
N GLY A 284 -1.27 -17.28 -0.57
CA GLY A 284 -0.39 -17.18 0.58
C GLY A 284 0.29 -18.51 0.87
N VAL A 285 1.62 -18.51 0.96
CA VAL A 285 2.39 -19.65 1.45
C VAL A 285 2.67 -19.40 2.93
N ARG A 286 2.39 -20.40 3.79
CA ARG A 286 2.74 -20.32 5.20
C ARG A 286 4.22 -20.69 5.34
N PRO A 287 5.09 -19.79 5.84
CA PRO A 287 6.48 -20.13 6.08
C PRO A 287 6.60 -21.34 7.02
N ARG A 288 7.69 -22.10 6.89
CA ARG A 288 7.97 -23.22 7.80
C ARG A 288 8.34 -22.67 9.18
N GLY A 289 8.05 -23.43 10.22
CA GLY A 289 8.58 -23.13 11.56
C GLY A 289 10.11 -23.27 11.59
N ALA A 290 10.74 -22.55 12.52
CA ALA A 290 12.17 -22.66 12.78
C ALA A 290 12.57 -24.11 13.13
N ARG A 291 13.80 -24.47 12.78
CA ARG A 291 14.39 -25.79 13.04
C ARG A 291 15.55 -25.70 14.02
N PRO A 292 15.90 -26.82 14.67
CA PRO A 292 17.17 -26.92 15.39
C PRO A 292 18.34 -26.50 14.48
N GLY A 293 19.14 -25.54 14.93
CA GLY A 293 20.27 -24.99 14.18
C GLY A 293 20.00 -23.65 13.47
N ASP A 294 18.74 -23.24 13.28
CA ASP A 294 18.42 -21.98 12.60
C ASP A 294 18.95 -20.74 13.34
N ALA A 295 18.98 -20.81 14.68
CA ALA A 295 19.54 -19.75 15.53
C ALA A 295 21.00 -19.39 15.21
N THR A 296 21.74 -20.28 14.54
CA THR A 296 23.14 -20.07 14.16
C THR A 296 23.32 -19.61 12.72
N LEU A 297 22.23 -19.52 11.93
CA LEU A 297 22.30 -19.13 10.52
C LEU A 297 22.65 -17.66 10.34
N ALA A 298 22.20 -16.76 11.23
CA ALA A 298 22.51 -15.33 11.15
C ALA A 298 24.04 -15.10 11.08
N ALA A 299 24.80 -15.66 12.02
CA ALA A 299 26.26 -15.55 12.06
C ALA A 299 26.95 -16.19 10.84
N ARG A 300 26.36 -17.20 10.21
CA ARG A 300 26.92 -17.88 9.04
C ARG A 300 26.61 -17.19 7.71
N ILE A 301 25.42 -16.58 7.61
CA ILE A 301 24.95 -15.92 6.38
C ILE A 301 25.45 -14.48 6.33
N PHE A 302 25.53 -13.77 7.46
CA PHE A 302 25.93 -12.36 7.50
C PHE A 302 27.22 -12.06 6.71
N PRO A 303 28.31 -12.87 6.81
CA PRO A 303 29.53 -12.62 6.05
C PRO A 303 29.39 -12.78 4.53
N THR A 304 28.31 -13.41 4.04
CA THR A 304 28.04 -13.64 2.61
C THR A 304 27.10 -12.60 2.00
N LEU A 305 26.59 -11.65 2.80
CA LEU A 305 25.70 -10.58 2.32
C LEU A 305 26.51 -9.47 1.62
N ASP A 306 26.00 -8.98 0.50
CA ASP A 306 26.47 -7.71 -0.09
C ASP A 306 25.89 -6.54 0.70
N LEU A 307 26.74 -5.90 1.50
CA LEU A 307 26.37 -4.80 2.40
C LEU A 307 26.75 -3.42 1.86
N ARG A 308 27.14 -3.27 0.59
CA ARG A 308 27.58 -1.97 0.03
C ARG A 308 26.50 -0.89 0.18
N GLU A 309 25.32 -1.14 -0.37
CA GLU A 309 24.19 -0.19 -0.31
C GLU A 309 23.66 0.00 1.11
N VAL A 310 23.72 -1.06 1.93
CA VAL A 310 23.36 -1.02 3.34
C VAL A 310 24.22 0.02 4.08
N LYS A 311 25.54 -0.01 3.85
CA LYS A 311 26.47 0.93 4.48
C LYS A 311 26.30 2.37 4.00
N GLU A 312 25.83 2.55 2.78
CA GLU A 312 25.57 3.89 2.20
C GLU A 312 24.23 4.48 2.65
N SER A 313 23.21 3.64 2.85
CA SER A 313 21.82 4.09 3.00
C SER A 313 21.25 3.97 4.41
N CYS A 314 21.85 3.14 5.28
CA CYS A 314 21.31 2.91 6.63
C CYS A 314 21.78 3.91 7.66
N ASN A 315 20.86 4.23 8.57
CA ASN A 315 21.19 4.97 9.78
C ASN A 315 22.10 4.08 10.65
N GLN A 316 23.16 4.67 11.23
CA GLN A 316 24.09 3.94 12.10
C GLN A 316 24.73 2.71 11.42
N ALA A 317 25.08 2.81 10.14
CA ALA A 317 25.76 1.75 9.37
C ALA A 317 26.96 1.11 10.10
N GLU A 318 27.64 1.88 10.95
CA GLU A 318 28.76 1.46 11.81
C GLU A 318 28.40 0.35 12.81
N ARG A 319 27.10 0.16 13.12
CA ARG A 319 26.58 -0.82 14.10
C ARG A 319 26.01 -2.09 13.45
N ILE A 320 26.19 -2.25 12.15
CA ILE A 320 25.63 -3.38 11.40
C ILE A 320 26.56 -4.59 11.54
N ASP A 321 26.09 -5.60 12.27
CA ASP A 321 26.75 -6.89 12.46
C ASP A 321 25.76 -8.06 12.33
N ALA A 322 26.22 -9.30 12.59
CA ALA A 322 25.38 -10.49 12.51
C ALA A 322 24.21 -10.53 13.51
N GLN A 323 24.23 -9.72 14.58
CA GLN A 323 23.13 -9.60 15.53
C GLN A 323 22.05 -8.64 15.02
N ALA A 324 22.38 -7.78 14.06
CA ALA A 324 21.46 -6.85 13.42
C ALA A 324 20.54 -7.51 12.38
N ILE A 325 20.70 -8.81 12.08
CA ILE A 325 19.84 -9.53 11.15
C ILE A 325 18.92 -10.54 11.84
N THR A 326 17.68 -10.65 11.36
CA THR A 326 16.76 -11.75 11.70
C THR A 326 16.74 -12.78 10.58
N VAL A 327 16.50 -14.04 10.94
CA VAL A 327 16.44 -15.15 9.98
C VAL A 327 15.15 -15.93 10.19
N ASP A 328 14.27 -15.91 9.20
CA ASP A 328 12.97 -16.58 9.21
C ASP A 328 12.91 -17.68 8.16
N ARG A 329 12.54 -18.90 8.55
CA ARG A 329 12.55 -20.03 7.63
C ARG A 329 11.39 -19.96 6.63
N LEU A 330 11.72 -19.91 5.34
CA LEU A 330 10.72 -19.92 4.26
C LEU A 330 10.40 -21.34 3.81
N THR A 331 11.43 -22.15 3.58
CA THR A 331 11.31 -23.51 3.06
C THR A 331 12.28 -24.46 3.75
N ASP A 332 12.37 -25.69 3.25
CA ASP A 332 13.26 -26.69 3.81
C ASP A 332 14.75 -26.40 3.55
N ALA A 333 15.06 -25.47 2.65
CA ALA A 333 16.43 -25.13 2.24
C ALA A 333 16.71 -23.62 2.16
N ARG A 334 15.71 -22.76 2.41
CA ARG A 334 15.84 -21.30 2.26
C ARG A 334 15.24 -20.54 3.43
N VAL A 335 15.86 -19.39 3.71
CA VAL A 335 15.48 -18.46 4.77
C VAL A 335 15.33 -17.04 4.22
N LEU A 336 14.45 -16.26 4.83
CA LEU A 336 14.39 -14.82 4.70
C LEU A 336 15.36 -14.23 5.72
N VAL A 337 16.26 -13.38 5.25
CA VAL A 337 17.15 -12.59 6.09
C VAL A 337 16.65 -11.16 6.06
N SER A 338 16.43 -10.56 7.23
CA SER A 338 15.98 -9.17 7.33
C SER A 338 16.97 -8.37 8.14
N LEU A 339 17.37 -7.20 7.65
CA LEU A 339 18.26 -6.26 8.32
C LEU A 339 17.51 -4.94 8.47
N GLU A 340 17.26 -4.51 9.70
CA GLU A 340 16.65 -3.20 9.94
C GLU A 340 17.67 -2.08 9.67
N CYS A 341 17.33 -1.22 8.71
CA CYS A 341 18.20 -0.18 8.18
C CYS A 341 17.99 1.18 8.87
N GLY A 342 16.80 1.39 9.41
CA GLY A 342 16.47 2.56 10.19
C GLY A 342 15.00 2.60 10.56
N ALA A 343 14.70 3.15 11.73
CA ALA A 343 13.34 3.43 12.18
C ALA A 343 13.16 4.94 12.35
N GLY A 344 12.10 5.47 11.75
CA GLY A 344 11.49 6.74 12.11
C GLY A 344 10.43 6.54 13.21
N ALA A 345 9.74 7.62 13.56
CA ALA A 345 8.76 7.59 14.65
C ALA A 345 7.57 6.64 14.42
N TYR A 346 7.27 6.29 13.17
CA TYR A 346 6.10 5.46 12.80
C TYR A 346 6.36 4.47 11.65
N ASN A 347 7.61 4.33 11.20
CA ASN A 347 7.98 3.47 10.08
C ASN A 347 9.40 2.94 10.28
N SER A 348 9.65 1.71 9.82
CA SER A 348 11.00 1.17 9.70
C SER A 348 11.27 0.77 8.25
N ALA A 349 12.53 0.87 7.87
CA ALA A 349 13.05 0.39 6.61
C ALA A 349 13.94 -0.81 6.90
N SER A 350 13.83 -1.85 6.08
CA SER A 350 14.66 -3.04 6.18
C SER A 350 15.16 -3.46 4.80
N PHE A 351 16.40 -3.92 4.75
CA PHE A 351 16.88 -4.71 3.63
C PHE A 351 16.52 -6.18 3.84
N LEU A 352 16.13 -6.84 2.76
CA LEU A 352 15.69 -8.24 2.79
C LEU A 352 16.50 -9.06 1.80
N TRP A 353 16.82 -10.30 2.15
CA TRP A 353 17.42 -11.28 1.24
C TRP A 353 16.73 -12.63 1.39
N ILE A 354 16.71 -13.41 0.32
CA ILE A 354 16.52 -14.86 0.42
C ILE A 354 17.89 -15.51 0.36
N ALA A 355 18.21 -16.34 1.34
CA ALA A 355 19.46 -17.09 1.41
C ALA A 355 19.21 -18.60 1.51
N ASP A 356 20.13 -19.39 0.97
CA ASP A 356 20.17 -20.83 1.23
C ASP A 356 20.61 -21.09 2.68
N ASP A 357 20.09 -22.16 3.30
CA ASP A 357 20.38 -22.51 4.71
C ASP A 357 21.65 -23.36 4.91
N LYS A 358 22.40 -23.61 3.82
CA LYS A 358 23.65 -24.37 3.78
C LYS A 358 24.73 -23.62 3.02
N PRO A 359 26.03 -23.88 3.28
CA PRO A 359 27.12 -23.33 2.50
C PRO A 359 26.93 -23.59 1.00
N PRO A 360 27.25 -22.63 0.12
CA PRO A 360 27.94 -21.37 0.42
C PRO A 360 27.01 -20.21 0.87
N PHE A 361 25.78 -20.51 1.31
CA PHE A 361 24.79 -19.53 1.75
C PHE A 361 24.51 -18.47 0.68
N VAL A 362 24.31 -18.93 -0.56
CA VAL A 362 23.99 -18.04 -1.68
C VAL A 362 22.80 -17.18 -1.30
N SER A 363 22.96 -15.87 -1.37
CA SER A 363 21.95 -14.90 -1.00
C SER A 363 21.57 -14.06 -2.21
N ARG A 364 20.30 -13.66 -2.27
CA ARG A 364 19.78 -12.74 -3.27
C ARG A 364 18.98 -11.66 -2.58
N ARG A 365 19.38 -10.41 -2.80
CA ARG A 365 18.64 -9.24 -2.29
C ARG A 365 17.23 -9.25 -2.88
N LEU A 366 16.25 -9.05 -2.02
CA LEU A 366 14.89 -8.76 -2.42
C LEU A 366 14.80 -7.25 -2.59
N GLU A 367 14.66 -6.83 -3.84
CA GLU A 367 14.30 -5.46 -4.12
C GLU A 367 12.78 -5.37 -4.07
N ALA A 368 12.27 -4.48 -3.22
CA ALA A 368 10.91 -4.00 -3.38
C ALA A 368 10.91 -3.02 -4.56
N THR A 369 11.16 -3.50 -5.78
CA THR A 369 10.90 -2.72 -6.99
C THR A 369 9.40 -2.64 -7.20
N GLY A 370 8.73 -1.84 -6.37
CA GLY A 370 7.58 -1.06 -6.80
C GLY A 370 8.01 0.37 -6.52
N GLY A 371 8.22 1.18 -7.56
CA GLY A 371 8.42 2.61 -7.35
C GLY A 371 7.26 3.12 -6.51
N PHE A 372 7.56 3.61 -5.31
CA PHE A 372 6.58 4.26 -4.45
C PHE A 372 6.31 5.67 -4.93
#